data_AF-A0A433CAV9-F1
#
_entry.id   AF-A0A433CAV9-F1
#
_cell.length_a   1.000
_cell.length_b   1.000
_cell.length_c   1.000
_cell.angle_alpha   90.00
_cell.angle_beta   90.00
_cell.angle_gamma   90.00
#
_symmetry.space_group_name_H-M   'P 1'
#
loop_
_entity.id
_entity.type
_entity.pdbx_description
1 polymer ?
#
loop_
_entity_poly.entity_id
_entity_poly.type
_entity_poly.pdbx_seq_one_letter_code
_entity_poly.pdbx_strand_id
1 'polypeptide(L)'
;MLRVGTIAGRSGSAPRSLAGFVLIEVLVSMFIVSVGLLGIAKMHALAIGNTEVAGSRALAAIYVGSLSSAMHANRAYWQEGTTWRRISVVGETLGDATLDAQNADCTYSVSNPSPQCTPVQMASADLKTWGRSLQQLPGGQGLVLCSNPFGQLATCMITVSWNERYVGLNPSTLDRSQQTVTQTYTSSVTP
;
A
#
# COMPACT_ATOMS: atom_id res chain seq x y z
N MET A 1 -25.93 69.28 -69.14
CA MET A 1 -25.94 67.86 -69.51
C MET A 1 -25.60 67.02 -68.28
N LEU A 2 -26.34 65.93 -68.09
CA LEU A 2 -26.20 64.83 -67.13
C LEU A 2 -26.55 65.04 -65.63
N ARG A 3 -27.72 64.46 -65.29
CA ARG A 3 -28.15 63.89 -64.00
C ARG A 3 -27.22 62.76 -63.56
N VAL A 4 -27.01 62.57 -62.25
CA VAL A 4 -27.06 61.30 -61.47
C VAL A 4 -27.06 61.74 -59.99
N GLY A 5 -27.88 61.29 -59.04
CA GLY A 5 -28.75 60.14 -58.89
C GLY A 5 -28.70 59.78 -57.40
N THR A 6 -29.74 60.12 -56.66
CA THR A 6 -29.89 59.92 -55.21
C THR A 6 -29.81 58.44 -54.86
N ILE A 7 -28.85 58.03 -54.03
CA ILE A 7 -28.77 56.64 -53.55
C ILE A 7 -29.60 56.56 -52.27
N ALA A 8 -30.79 55.98 -52.40
CA ALA A 8 -31.68 55.67 -51.30
C ALA A 8 -31.02 54.67 -50.33
N GLY A 9 -31.03 55.01 -49.04
CA GLY A 9 -30.60 54.12 -47.97
C GLY A 9 -31.51 52.89 -47.89
N ARG A 10 -30.91 51.69 -48.01
CA ARG A 10 -31.55 50.45 -47.57
C ARG A 10 -31.27 50.26 -46.09
N SER A 11 -32.25 50.64 -45.27
CA SER A 11 -32.33 50.21 -43.87
C SER A 11 -32.67 48.72 -43.85
N GLY A 12 -31.67 47.88 -43.66
CA GLY A 12 -31.85 46.46 -43.35
C GLY A 12 -32.21 46.32 -41.88
N SER A 13 -33.47 46.02 -41.59
CA SER A 13 -33.94 45.65 -40.26
C SER A 13 -33.30 44.32 -39.83
N ALA A 14 -32.28 44.40 -38.97
CA ALA A 14 -31.72 43.23 -38.29
C ALA A 14 -32.73 42.74 -37.23
N PRO A 15 -33.09 41.44 -37.18
CA PRO A 15 -34.00 40.93 -36.18
C PRO A 15 -33.35 41.06 -34.78
N ARG A 16 -33.99 41.85 -33.91
CA ARG A 16 -33.67 41.95 -32.48
C ARG A 16 -34.55 40.97 -31.71
N SER A 17 -34.05 39.76 -31.45
CA SER A 17 -34.41 38.95 -30.28
C SER A 17 -33.63 37.63 -30.27
N LEU A 18 -32.39 37.63 -29.78
CA LEU A 18 -31.63 36.38 -29.58
C LEU A 18 -30.65 36.41 -28.39
N ALA A 19 -30.82 37.36 -27.45
CA ALA A 19 -29.91 37.47 -26.29
C ALA A 19 -30.39 36.67 -25.05
N GLY A 20 -31.71 36.46 -24.90
CA GLY A 20 -32.28 35.80 -23.71
C GLY A 20 -32.11 34.27 -23.69
N PHE A 21 -32.01 33.63 -24.86
CA PHE A 21 -31.88 32.17 -24.96
C PHE A 21 -30.44 31.68 -24.76
N VAL A 22 -29.43 32.51 -25.08
CA VAL A 22 -28.01 32.18 -24.93
C VAL A 22 -27.60 32.07 -23.45
N LEU A 23 -28.19 32.89 -22.57
CA LEU A 23 -27.82 32.88 -21.15
C LEU A 23 -28.30 31.59 -20.45
N ILE A 24 -29.50 31.10 -20.78
CA ILE A 24 -29.98 29.82 -20.25
C ILE A 24 -29.19 28.63 -20.82
N GLU A 25 -28.80 28.68 -22.08
CA GLU A 25 -27.98 27.65 -22.74
C GLU A 25 -26.59 27.50 -22.10
N VAL A 26 -25.93 28.62 -21.80
CA VAL A 26 -24.62 28.61 -21.11
C VAL A 26 -24.77 28.14 -19.66
N LEU A 27 -25.83 28.56 -18.94
CA LEU A 27 -26.07 28.08 -17.57
C LEU A 27 -26.33 26.58 -17.52
N VAL A 28 -27.12 26.04 -18.45
CA VAL A 28 -27.36 24.60 -18.56
C VAL A 28 -26.08 23.86 -18.93
N SER A 29 -25.27 24.42 -19.83
CA SER A 29 -23.97 23.84 -20.18
C SER A 29 -23.00 23.79 -18.98
N MET A 30 -22.88 24.90 -18.24
CA MET A 30 -22.08 24.95 -17.01
C MET A 30 -22.61 24.00 -15.92
N PHE A 31 -23.93 23.86 -15.80
CA PHE A 31 -24.54 22.91 -14.88
C PHE A 31 -24.19 21.45 -15.24
N ILE A 32 -24.33 21.07 -16.52
CA ILE A 32 -23.97 19.73 -17.01
C ILE A 32 -22.48 19.45 -16.78
N VAL A 33 -21.60 20.41 -17.11
CA VAL A 33 -20.16 20.29 -16.87
C VAL A 33 -19.83 20.14 -15.38
N SER A 34 -20.51 20.89 -14.51
CA SER A 34 -20.31 20.81 -13.06
C SER A 34 -20.71 19.45 -12.50
N VAL A 35 -21.85 18.91 -12.94
CA VAL A 35 -22.30 17.55 -12.57
C VAL A 35 -21.34 16.48 -13.09
N GLY A 36 -20.87 16.63 -14.34
CA GLY A 36 -19.85 15.75 -14.92
C GLY A 36 -18.54 15.75 -14.14
N LEU A 37 -18.05 16.93 -13.75
CA LEU A 37 -16.81 17.08 -12.98
C LEU A 37 -16.93 16.47 -11.58
N LEU A 38 -18.10 16.56 -10.93
CA LEU A 38 -18.34 15.88 -9.65
C LEU A 38 -18.30 14.35 -9.80
N GLY A 39 -18.73 13.81 -10.94
CA GLY A 39 -18.59 12.39 -11.28
C GLY A 39 -17.13 11.96 -11.37
N ILE A 40 -16.29 12.75 -12.06
CA ILE A 40 -14.86 12.47 -12.21
C ILE A 40 -14.13 12.57 -10.86
N ALA A 41 -14.46 13.57 -10.04
CA ALA A 41 -13.87 13.73 -8.71
C ALA A 41 -14.10 12.50 -7.81
N LYS A 42 -15.31 11.91 -7.86
CA LYS A 42 -15.61 10.67 -7.14
C LYS A 42 -14.77 9.49 -7.64
N MET A 43 -14.59 9.35 -8.96
CA MET A 43 -13.76 8.30 -9.53
C MET A 43 -12.28 8.46 -9.16
N HIS A 44 -11.75 9.70 -9.16
CA HIS A 44 -10.39 9.98 -8.70
C HIS A 44 -10.19 9.59 -7.22
N ALA A 45 -11.15 9.91 -6.35
CA ALA A 45 -11.08 9.53 -4.94
C ALA A 45 -11.03 8.00 -4.75
N LEU A 46 -11.83 7.25 -5.50
CA LEU A 46 -11.78 5.77 -5.49
C LEU A 46 -10.45 5.23 -6.01
N ALA A 47 -9.91 5.82 -7.09
CA ALA A 47 -8.64 5.40 -7.66
C ALA A 47 -7.50 5.54 -6.64
N ILE A 48 -7.44 6.66 -5.92
CA ILE A 48 -6.43 6.90 -4.87
C ILE A 48 -6.52 5.83 -3.77
N GLY A 49 -7.72 5.56 -3.24
CA GLY A 49 -7.86 4.56 -2.19
C GLY A 49 -7.55 3.13 -2.69
N ASN A 50 -7.86 2.81 -3.94
CA ASN A 50 -7.43 1.53 -4.54
C ASN A 50 -5.91 1.45 -4.69
N THR A 51 -5.23 2.55 -5.03
CA THR A 51 -3.75 2.59 -5.10
C THR A 51 -3.12 2.40 -3.72
N GLU A 52 -3.69 3.00 -2.67
CA GLU A 52 -3.22 2.81 -1.29
C GLU A 52 -3.28 1.34 -0.86
N VAL A 53 -4.43 0.68 -1.11
CA VAL A 53 -4.61 -0.75 -0.81
C VAL A 53 -3.61 -1.61 -1.59
N ALA A 54 -3.47 -1.38 -2.89
CA ALA A 54 -2.51 -2.11 -3.72
C ALA A 54 -1.06 -1.90 -3.26
N GLY A 55 -0.72 -0.68 -2.81
CA GLY A 55 0.59 -0.37 -2.24
C GLY A 55 0.89 -1.16 -0.97
N SER A 56 -0.09 -1.29 -0.06
CA SER A 56 0.09 -2.07 1.17
C SER A 56 0.36 -3.56 0.91
N ARG A 57 -0.34 -4.15 -0.07
CA ARG A 57 -0.10 -5.55 -0.52
C ARG A 57 1.28 -5.73 -1.13
N ALA A 58 1.71 -4.77 -1.96
CA ALA A 58 3.03 -4.81 -2.56
C ALA A 58 4.14 -4.73 -1.50
N LEU A 59 4.00 -3.83 -0.53
CA LEU A 59 4.94 -3.71 0.60
C LEU A 59 4.98 -5.00 1.43
N ALA A 60 3.83 -5.61 1.74
CA ALA A 60 3.79 -6.88 2.48
C ALA A 60 4.57 -7.99 1.74
N ALA A 61 4.40 -8.11 0.42
CA ALA A 61 5.15 -9.08 -0.38
C ALA A 61 6.67 -8.80 -0.38
N ILE A 62 7.07 -7.52 -0.50
CA ILE A 62 8.49 -7.11 -0.43
C ILE A 62 9.09 -7.47 0.94
N TYR A 63 8.37 -7.21 2.03
CA TYR A 63 8.86 -7.52 3.38
C TYR A 63 8.94 -9.02 3.64
N VAL A 64 8.05 -9.84 3.07
CA VAL A 64 8.24 -11.29 3.12
C VAL A 64 9.48 -11.74 2.33
N GLY A 65 9.71 -11.13 1.16
CA GLY A 65 10.91 -11.40 0.35
C GLY A 65 12.22 -10.96 1.01
N SER A 66 12.21 -9.89 1.79
CA SER A 66 13.41 -9.45 2.53
C SER A 66 13.75 -10.43 3.65
N LEU A 67 12.75 -10.90 4.41
CA LEU A 67 12.98 -11.91 5.45
C LEU A 67 13.40 -13.26 4.86
N SER A 68 12.81 -13.71 3.75
CA SER A 68 13.23 -14.96 3.11
C SER A 68 14.69 -14.90 2.65
N SER A 69 15.11 -13.76 2.12
CA SER A 69 16.52 -13.52 1.76
C SER A 69 17.45 -13.55 2.97
N ALA A 70 17.04 -12.96 4.10
CA ALA A 70 17.79 -13.04 5.35
C ALA A 70 17.87 -14.48 5.89
N MET A 71 16.79 -15.27 5.77
CA MET A 71 16.81 -16.70 6.14
C MET A 71 17.82 -17.50 5.31
N HIS A 72 17.90 -17.23 4.00
CA HIS A 72 18.91 -17.85 3.14
C HIS A 72 20.35 -17.41 3.46
N ALA A 73 20.54 -16.19 3.96
CA ALA A 73 21.85 -15.72 4.38
C ALA A 73 22.31 -16.41 5.68
N ASN A 74 21.38 -16.68 6.60
CA ASN A 74 21.64 -17.28 7.90
C ASN A 74 21.08 -18.71 8.04
N ARG A 75 21.40 -19.59 7.08
CA ARG A 75 20.90 -20.98 7.08
C ARG A 75 21.24 -21.74 8.36
N ALA A 76 22.38 -21.43 8.97
CA ALA A 76 22.87 -22.10 10.16
C ALA A 76 21.84 -22.09 11.29
N TYR A 77 21.19 -20.95 11.55
CA TYR A 77 20.13 -20.85 12.56
C TYR A 77 18.83 -21.53 12.11
N TRP A 78 18.40 -21.26 10.87
CA TRP A 78 17.08 -21.69 10.40
C TRP A 78 16.98 -23.19 10.07
N GLN A 79 18.11 -23.88 9.95
CA GLN A 79 18.16 -25.33 9.73
C GLN A 79 18.27 -26.14 11.05
N GLU A 80 18.47 -25.51 12.21
CA GLU A 80 18.63 -26.21 13.50
C GLU A 80 17.40 -27.04 13.88
N GLY A 81 17.64 -28.33 14.19
CA GLY A 81 16.67 -29.43 14.36
C GLY A 81 15.60 -29.26 15.44
N THR A 82 14.52 -28.53 15.18
CA THR A 82 13.32 -28.46 16.03
C THR A 82 12.05 -28.76 15.25
N THR A 83 11.33 -29.83 15.61
CA THR A 83 10.12 -30.31 14.92
C THR A 83 9.17 -29.19 14.48
N TRP A 84 8.93 -28.20 15.35
CA TRP A 84 8.18 -26.98 15.05
C TRP A 84 8.74 -25.78 15.80
N ARG A 85 8.96 -24.67 15.10
CA ARG A 85 9.33 -23.36 15.67
C ARG A 85 8.28 -22.33 15.24
N ARG A 86 7.76 -21.57 16.22
CA ARG A 86 6.79 -20.49 15.99
C ARG A 86 7.32 -19.20 16.57
N ILE A 87 7.42 -18.16 15.76
CA ILE A 87 7.91 -16.83 16.17
C ILE A 87 6.93 -15.78 15.69
N SER A 88 6.25 -15.09 16.61
CA SER A 88 5.47 -13.89 16.29
C SER A 88 6.36 -12.66 16.34
N VAL A 89 6.14 -11.70 15.46
CA VAL A 89 6.91 -10.46 15.38
C VAL A 89 5.96 -9.27 15.37
N VAL A 90 6.12 -8.38 16.34
CA VAL A 90 5.34 -7.14 16.44
C VAL A 90 6.31 -6.00 16.75
N GLY A 91 6.59 -5.15 15.77
CA GLY A 91 7.66 -4.17 15.88
C GLY A 91 9.00 -4.85 16.12
N GLU A 92 9.70 -4.51 17.18
CA GLU A 92 10.96 -5.17 17.55
C GLU A 92 10.78 -6.32 18.54
N THR A 93 9.54 -6.57 18.99
CA THR A 93 9.25 -7.61 19.97
C THR A 93 9.07 -8.95 19.26
N LEU A 94 9.82 -9.95 19.71
CA LEU A 94 9.76 -11.32 19.23
C LEU A 94 9.04 -12.20 20.25
N GLY A 95 8.14 -13.07 19.79
CA GLY A 95 7.40 -14.01 20.63
C GLY A 95 8.24 -15.17 21.17
N ASP A 96 9.48 -15.31 20.71
CA ASP A 96 10.46 -16.28 21.22
C ASP A 96 11.41 -15.55 22.17
N ALA A 97 11.34 -15.88 23.46
CA ALA A 97 12.11 -15.20 24.51
C ALA A 97 13.64 -15.31 24.32
N THR A 98 14.12 -16.39 23.68
CA THR A 98 15.56 -16.57 23.46
C THR A 98 16.10 -15.64 22.38
N LEU A 99 15.30 -15.42 21.34
CA LEU A 99 15.57 -14.46 20.27
C LEU A 99 15.35 -13.02 20.74
N ASP A 100 14.29 -12.76 21.49
CA ASP A 100 13.92 -11.42 21.96
C ASP A 100 15.00 -10.82 22.88
N ALA A 101 15.57 -11.67 23.75
CA ALA A 101 16.65 -11.32 24.68
C ALA A 101 18.00 -11.01 24.00
N GLN A 102 18.17 -11.32 22.71
CA GLN A 102 19.40 -10.97 21.99
C GLN A 102 19.46 -9.46 21.72
N ASN A 103 20.60 -8.84 22.03
CA ASN A 103 20.82 -7.40 21.84
C ASN A 103 22.16 -7.08 21.16
N ALA A 104 22.61 -7.96 20.25
CA ALA A 104 23.83 -7.75 19.50
C ALA A 104 23.60 -6.84 18.29
N ASP A 105 24.51 -5.88 18.05
CA ASP A 105 24.52 -5.11 16.80
C ASP A 105 25.23 -5.91 15.71
N CYS A 106 24.44 -6.54 14.84
CA CYS A 106 24.90 -7.32 13.70
C CYS A 106 25.06 -6.49 12.42
N THR A 107 24.90 -5.17 12.52
CA THR A 107 24.95 -4.28 11.36
C THR A 107 26.38 -3.83 11.11
N TYR A 108 26.78 -3.83 9.83
CA TYR A 108 28.01 -3.17 9.44
C TYR A 108 27.89 -1.66 9.72
N SER A 109 28.87 -1.11 10.42
CA SER A 109 29.03 0.35 10.58
C SER A 109 30.50 0.72 10.58
N VAL A 110 30.83 2.00 10.41
CA VAL A 110 32.22 2.48 10.48
C VAL A 110 32.84 2.19 11.86
N SER A 111 32.01 2.21 12.91
CA SER A 111 32.38 1.84 14.28
C SER A 111 32.38 0.34 14.56
N ASN A 112 31.75 -0.46 13.70
CA ASN A 112 31.70 -1.92 13.79
C ASN A 112 31.85 -2.52 12.37
N PRO A 113 33.07 -2.50 11.81
CA PRO A 113 33.30 -2.90 10.41
C PRO A 113 33.25 -4.42 10.20
N SER A 114 33.26 -5.20 11.29
CA SER A 114 33.24 -6.66 11.26
C SER A 114 32.38 -7.21 12.41
N PRO A 115 31.05 -7.01 12.39
CA PRO A 115 30.16 -7.50 13.44
C PRO A 115 30.32 -9.03 13.59
N GLN A 116 30.77 -9.46 14.76
CA GLN A 116 30.89 -10.87 15.11
C GLN A 116 29.58 -11.33 15.73
N CYS A 117 28.62 -11.74 14.88
CA CYS A 117 27.34 -12.27 15.36
C CYS A 117 27.26 -13.78 15.21
N THR A 118 26.80 -14.43 16.27
CA THR A 118 26.40 -15.85 16.20
C THR A 118 25.13 -15.99 15.33
N PRO A 119 24.83 -17.19 14.80
CA PRO A 119 23.63 -17.42 13.99
C PRO A 119 22.32 -16.98 14.69
N VAL A 120 22.19 -17.22 16.00
CA VAL A 120 21.00 -16.78 16.77
C VAL A 120 20.91 -15.25 16.90
N GLN A 121 22.05 -14.57 17.07
CA GLN A 121 22.10 -13.10 17.14
C GLN A 121 21.73 -12.48 15.80
N MET A 122 22.26 -13.00 14.70
CA MET A 122 21.92 -12.53 13.36
C MET A 122 20.43 -12.71 13.07
N ALA A 123 19.86 -13.88 13.37
CA ALA A 123 18.43 -14.13 13.19
C ALA A 123 17.55 -13.18 14.02
N SER A 124 17.95 -12.87 15.27
CA SER A 124 17.22 -11.92 16.10
C SER A 124 17.25 -10.50 15.52
N ALA A 125 18.40 -10.04 15.00
CA ALA A 125 18.55 -8.73 14.41
C ALA A 125 17.76 -8.60 13.10
N ASP A 126 17.77 -9.64 12.26
CA ASP A 126 16.99 -9.72 11.03
C ASP A 126 15.49 -9.63 11.31
N LEU A 127 14.99 -10.40 12.30
CA LEU A 127 13.57 -10.38 12.69
C LEU A 127 13.15 -9.04 13.29
N LYS A 128 13.99 -8.39 14.09
CA LYS A 128 13.73 -7.06 14.65
C LYS A 128 13.69 -5.99 13.55
N THR A 129 14.64 -6.05 12.61
CA THR A 129 14.68 -5.15 11.43
C THR A 129 13.47 -5.36 10.52
N TRP A 130 13.10 -6.62 10.29
CA TRP A 130 11.90 -6.97 9.56
C TRP A 130 10.65 -6.43 10.25
N GLY A 131 10.51 -6.63 11.55
CA GLY A 131 9.37 -6.16 12.31
C GLY A 131 9.26 -4.63 12.39
N ARG A 132 10.37 -3.89 12.39
CA ARG A 132 10.39 -2.43 12.14
C ARG A 132 9.81 -2.08 10.77
N SER A 133 10.19 -2.82 9.73
CA SER A 133 9.70 -2.61 8.37
C SER A 133 8.18 -2.86 8.28
N LEU A 134 7.67 -3.85 9.02
CA LEU A 134 6.23 -4.12 9.12
C LEU A 134 5.43 -2.97 9.74
N GLN A 135 6.04 -2.08 10.55
CA GLN A 135 5.35 -0.91 11.10
C GLN A 135 4.92 0.11 10.04
N GLN A 136 5.44 0.00 8.81
CA GLN A 136 4.96 0.79 7.67
C GLN A 136 3.58 0.33 7.17
N LEU A 137 3.16 -0.88 7.54
CA LEU A 137 1.82 -1.38 7.29
C LEU A 137 0.92 -1.06 8.50
N PRO A 138 -0.32 -0.57 8.31
CA PRO A 138 -1.22 -0.31 9.42
C PRO A 138 -1.48 -1.60 10.23
N GLY A 139 -1.10 -1.61 11.51
CA GLY A 139 -1.23 -2.80 12.37
C GLY A 139 -0.42 -4.01 11.89
N GLY A 140 0.66 -3.79 11.13
CA GLY A 140 1.51 -4.82 10.54
C GLY A 140 2.16 -5.72 11.59
N GLN A 141 1.97 -7.03 11.43
CA GLN A 141 2.51 -8.08 12.28
C GLN A 141 3.01 -9.25 11.44
N GLY A 142 3.99 -9.96 11.97
CA GLY A 142 4.64 -11.09 11.32
C GLY A 142 4.48 -12.38 12.11
N LEU A 143 4.44 -13.50 11.42
CA LEU A 143 4.49 -14.83 11.99
C LEU A 143 5.42 -15.70 11.13
N VAL A 144 6.38 -16.35 11.78
CA VAL A 144 7.26 -17.34 11.17
C VAL A 144 6.96 -18.70 11.78
N LEU A 145 6.70 -19.68 10.93
CA LEU A 145 6.47 -21.08 11.30
C LEU A 145 7.47 -21.95 10.55
N CYS A 146 8.49 -22.44 11.25
CA CYS A 146 9.46 -23.36 10.66
C CYS A 146 9.22 -24.79 11.15
N SER A 147 9.40 -25.76 10.25
CA SER A 147 9.46 -27.17 10.58
C SER A 147 10.65 -27.81 9.89
N ASN A 148 11.34 -28.68 10.62
CA ASN A 148 12.35 -29.59 10.07
C ASN A 148 12.12 -30.98 10.66
N PRO A 149 11.18 -31.75 10.09
CA PRO A 149 11.01 -33.14 10.50
C PRO A 149 12.35 -33.88 10.35
N PHE A 150 12.80 -34.47 11.46
CA PHE A 150 14.02 -35.26 11.68
C PHE A 150 14.90 -35.52 10.44
N GLY A 151 15.85 -34.61 10.17
CA GLY A 151 16.88 -34.79 9.13
C GLY A 151 16.48 -34.37 7.71
N GLN A 152 15.31 -33.77 7.51
CA GLN A 152 14.89 -33.17 6.25
C GLN A 152 15.22 -31.68 6.18
N LEU A 153 15.17 -31.13 4.96
CA LEU A 153 15.33 -29.70 4.69
C LEU A 153 14.31 -28.89 5.51
N ALA A 154 14.77 -27.90 6.26
CA ALA A 154 13.90 -26.99 6.99
C ALA A 154 13.00 -26.22 6.02
N THR A 155 11.72 -26.11 6.34
CA THR A 155 10.76 -25.30 5.60
C THR A 155 10.13 -24.30 6.55
N CYS A 156 10.22 -23.02 6.23
CA CYS A 156 9.61 -21.93 6.98
C CYS A 156 8.47 -21.32 6.18
N MET A 157 7.32 -21.11 6.83
CA MET A 157 6.24 -20.28 6.33
C MET A 157 6.32 -18.92 7.01
N ILE A 158 6.40 -17.88 6.20
CA ILE A 158 6.37 -16.49 6.63
C ILE A 158 4.99 -15.96 6.31
N THR A 159 4.28 -15.47 7.32
CA THR A 159 2.98 -14.81 7.18
C THR A 159 3.10 -13.37 7.68
N VAL A 160 2.67 -12.42 6.87
CA VAL A 160 2.49 -11.02 7.25
C VAL A 160 1.01 -10.71 7.28
N SER A 161 0.55 -10.07 8.34
CA SER A 161 -0.82 -9.61 8.51
C SER A 161 -0.88 -8.11 8.74
N TRP A 162 -1.81 -7.42 8.10
CA TRP A 162 -2.01 -5.97 8.29
C TRP A 162 -3.47 -5.60 8.09
N ASN A 163 -3.81 -4.40 8.51
CA ASN A 163 -5.14 -3.84 8.46
C ASN A 163 -5.28 -2.98 7.18
N GLU A 164 -6.13 -3.41 6.25
CA GLU A 164 -6.47 -2.65 5.04
C GLU A 164 -7.74 -1.84 5.24
N ARG A 165 -7.77 -0.62 4.68
CA ARG A 165 -9.01 0.17 4.63
C ARG A 165 -9.91 -0.28 3.47
N TYR A 166 -11.21 -0.33 3.73
CA TYR A 166 -12.19 -0.62 2.70
C TYR A 166 -12.48 0.62 1.82
N VAL A 167 -12.33 0.49 0.50
CA VAL A 167 -12.64 1.54 -0.48
C VAL A 167 -14.01 1.26 -1.12
N GLY A 168 -15.04 1.99 -0.69
CA GLY A 168 -16.41 1.86 -1.19
C GLY A 168 -17.03 3.20 -1.57
N LEU A 169 -17.93 3.19 -2.56
CA LEU A 169 -18.64 4.36 -3.08
C LEU A 169 -19.54 5.06 -2.03
N ASN A 170 -19.97 4.34 -0.99
CA ASN A 170 -20.84 4.84 0.09
C ASN A 170 -20.18 4.61 1.46
N PRO A 171 -19.35 5.54 1.96
CA PRO A 171 -18.78 5.43 3.30
C PRO A 171 -19.83 5.56 4.42
N SER A 172 -21.04 6.04 4.10
CA SER A 172 -22.16 6.24 5.03
C SER A 172 -22.97 4.98 5.34
N THR A 173 -22.79 3.89 4.56
CA THR A 173 -23.45 2.59 4.82
C THR A 173 -22.55 1.63 5.61
N LEU A 174 -21.34 2.06 6.00
CA LEU A 174 -20.39 1.25 6.73
C LEU A 174 -20.45 1.61 8.22
N ASP A 175 -20.80 0.64 9.06
CA ASP A 175 -20.53 0.70 10.50
C ASP A 175 -19.01 0.91 10.69
N ARG A 176 -18.59 1.74 11.66
CA ARG A 176 -17.17 2.05 11.90
C ARG A 176 -16.35 0.79 12.18
N SER A 177 -17.00 -0.29 12.60
CA SER A 177 -16.43 -1.62 12.82
C SER A 177 -16.02 -2.37 11.52
N GLN A 178 -16.55 -1.98 10.35
CA GLN A 178 -16.29 -2.64 9.04
C GLN A 178 -15.35 -1.85 8.12
N GLN A 179 -14.78 -0.73 8.58
CA GLN A 179 -13.93 0.12 7.76
C GLN A 179 -12.53 -0.45 7.53
N THR A 180 -12.14 -1.48 8.28
CA THR A 180 -10.80 -2.06 8.21
C THR A 180 -10.87 -3.59 8.24
N VAL A 181 -10.22 -4.25 7.27
CA VAL A 181 -10.17 -5.71 7.15
C VAL A 181 -8.73 -6.16 7.32
N THR A 182 -8.49 -7.15 8.18
CA THR A 182 -7.16 -7.76 8.29
C THR A 182 -6.91 -8.65 7.08
N GLN A 183 -5.89 -8.33 6.30
CA GLN A 183 -5.38 -9.17 5.22
C GLN A 183 -4.13 -9.91 5.66
N THR A 184 -3.86 -11.01 4.97
CA THR A 184 -2.65 -11.81 5.18
C THR A 184 -1.98 -12.13 3.86
N TYR A 185 -0.64 -12.16 3.88
CA TYR A 185 0.19 -12.63 2.80
C TYR A 185 1.16 -13.67 3.36
N THR A 186 1.18 -14.86 2.75
CA THR A 186 1.99 -15.99 3.20
C THR A 186 2.89 -16.49 2.08
N SER A 187 4.15 -16.78 2.39
CA SER A 187 5.09 -17.44 1.49
C SER A 187 5.84 -18.55 2.22
N SER A 188 6.19 -19.61 1.52
CA SER A 188 7.07 -20.67 2.02
C SER A 188 8.50 -20.49 1.51
N VAL A 189 9.47 -20.67 2.38
CA VAL A 189 10.90 -20.62 2.09
C VAL A 189 11.60 -21.86 2.64
N THR A 190 12.55 -22.38 1.89
CA THR A 190 13.48 -23.43 2.35
C THR A 190 14.86 -22.81 2.52
N PRO A 191 15.29 -22.49 3.76
CA PRO A 191 16.50 -21.73 4.04
C PRO A 191 17.75 -22.30 3.35
#